data_AF-A0A1M7Q4N0-F1
#
_entry.id   AF-A0A1M7Q4N0-F1
#
_cell.length_a   1.000
_cell.length_b   1.000
_cell.length_c   1.000
_cell.angle_alpha   90.00
_cell.angle_beta   90.00
_cell.angle_gamma   90.00
#
_symmetry.space_group_name_H-M   'P 1'
#
loop_
_entity.id
_entity.type
_entity.pdbx_description
1 polymer ?
#
loop_
_entity_poly.entity_id
_entity_poly.type
_entity_poly.pdbx_seq_one_letter_code
_entity_poly.pdbx_strand_id
1 'polypeptide(L)' 'METEQRIDRLEDSVGDTKQRLVRIEEQLKYMATKEDVANLRGDLLLMETRMLKWFVGTAIALSATVSTIVFAITKFIH' A
#
# COMPACT_ATOMS: atom_id res chain seq x y z
N MET A 1 -26.16 51.47 -5.99
CA MET A 1 -25.86 50.83 -7.29
C MET A 1 -24.47 50.22 -7.38
N GLU A 2 -23.35 50.96 -7.32
CA GLU A 2 -22.02 50.32 -7.39
C GLU A 2 -21.74 49.39 -6.19
N THR A 3 -22.12 49.81 -4.99
CA THR A 3 -21.99 49.03 -3.76
C THR A 3 -22.84 47.76 -3.78
N GLU A 4 -24.07 47.83 -4.28
CA GLU A 4 -24.97 46.69 -4.44
C GLU A 4 -24.40 45.68 -5.43
N GLN A 5 -23.91 46.12 -6.60
CA GLN A 5 -23.25 45.22 -7.55
C GLN A 5 -22.00 44.54 -6.98
N ARG A 6 -21.27 45.22 -6.09
CA ARG A 6 -20.11 44.63 -5.42
C ARG A 6 -20.55 43.61 -4.37
N ILE A 7 -21.67 43.83 -3.69
CA ILE A 7 -22.27 42.88 -2.75
C ILE A 7 -22.73 41.63 -3.50
N ASP A 8 -23.48 41.78 -4.60
CA ASP A 8 -23.95 40.64 -5.40
C ASP A 8 -22.79 39.76 -5.89
N ARG A 9 -21.71 40.38 -6.41
CA ARG A 9 -20.51 39.64 -6.83
C ARG A 9 -19.80 38.94 -5.68
N LEU A 10 -19.82 39.53 -4.49
CA LEU A 10 -19.25 38.91 -3.28
C LEU A 10 -20.11 37.72 -2.84
N GLU A 11 -21.44 37.84 -2.89
CA GLU A 11 -22.35 36.74 -2.57
C GLU A 11 -22.16 35.56 -3.52
N ASP A 12 -22.04 35.82 -4.82
CA ASP A 12 -21.74 34.79 -5.82
C ASP A 12 -20.38 34.12 -5.55
N SER A 13 -19.35 34.92 -5.27
CA SER A 13 -18.00 34.41 -4.99
C SER A 13 -17.95 33.59 -3.69
N VAL A 14 -18.70 33.99 -2.66
CA VAL A 14 -18.84 33.24 -1.41
C VAL A 14 -19.58 31.92 -1.66
N GLY A 15 -20.62 31.94 -2.50
CA GLY A 15 -21.35 30.75 -2.93
C GLY A 15 -20.44 29.72 -3.61
N ASP A 16 -19.68 30.15 -4.63
CA ASP A 16 -18.71 29.29 -5.33
C ASP A 16 -17.64 28.75 -4.38
N THR A 17 -17.09 29.61 -3.52
CA THR A 17 -16.06 29.22 -2.55
C THR A 17 -16.58 28.14 -1.59
N LYS A 18 -17.80 28.29 -1.08
CA LYS A 18 -18.44 27.29 -0.23
C LYS A 18 -18.60 25.96 -0.96
N GLN A 19 -19.04 25.99 -2.21
CA GLN A 19 -19.22 24.76 -2.99
C GLN A 19 -17.88 24.05 -3.27
N ARG A 20 -16.82 24.82 -3.53
CA ARG A 20 -15.46 24.26 -3.70
C ARG A 20 -14.92 23.66 -2.41
N LEU A 21 -15.18 24.27 -1.26
CA LEU A 21 -14.80 23.73 0.05
C LEU A 21 -15.52 22.41 0.34
N VAL A 22 -16.84 22.33 0.11
CA VAL A 22 -17.61 21.09 0.26
C VAL A 22 -17.02 19.97 -0.60
N ARG A 23 -16.68 20.27 -1.87
CA ARG A 23 -16.04 19.30 -2.77
C ARG A 23 -14.68 18.83 -2.24
N ILE A 24 -13.85 19.74 -1.73
CA ILE A 24 -12.55 19.40 -1.15
C ILE A 24 -12.72 18.50 0.08
N GLU A 25 -13.67 18.82 0.97
CA GLU A 25 -13.96 18.02 2.16
C GLU A 25 -14.43 16.60 1.79
N GLU A 26 -15.28 16.46 0.78
CA GLU A 26 -15.70 15.16 0.26
C GLU A 26 -14.54 14.36 -0.30
N GLN A 27 -13.64 15.00 -1.06
CA GLN A 27 -12.45 14.34 -1.61
C GLN A 27 -11.44 13.94 -0.53
N LEU A 28 -11.27 14.76 0.51
CA LEU A 28 -10.32 14.50 1.60
C LEU A 28 -10.67 13.22 2.37
N LYS A 29 -11.96 12.88 2.49
CA LYS A 29 -12.43 11.65 3.17
C LYS A 29 -11.89 10.36 2.54
N TYR A 30 -11.54 10.41 1.26
CA TYR A 30 -11.04 9.26 0.51
C TYR A 30 -9.52 9.29 0.32
N MET A 31 -8.82 10.32 0.84
CA MET A 31 -7.37 10.35 0.79
C MET A 31 -6.80 9.45 1.89
N ALA A 32 -5.92 8.53 1.48
CA ALA A 32 -5.14 7.74 2.43
C ALA A 32 -4.34 8.67 3.34
N THR A 33 -4.48 8.46 4.64
CA THR A 33 -3.72 9.23 5.63
C THR A 33 -2.25 8.76 5.62
N LYS A 34 -1.37 9.59 6.18
CA LYS A 34 0.05 9.21 6.36
C LYS A 34 0.17 7.95 7.23
N GLU A 35 -0.75 7.77 8.17
CA GLU A 35 -0.83 6.59 9.03
C GLU A 35 -1.18 5.35 8.23
N ASP A 36 -2.19 5.42 7.34
CA ASP A 36 -2.56 4.30 6.46
C ASP A 36 -1.37 3.85 5.60
N VAL A 37 -0.61 4.81 5.05
CA VAL A 37 0.59 4.52 4.25
C VAL A 37 1.70 3.91 5.10
N ALA A 38 1.88 4.37 6.35
CA ALA A 38 2.86 3.80 7.26
C ALA A 38 2.51 2.36 7.65
N ASN A 39 1.24 2.09 7.93
CA ASN A 39 0.72 0.75 8.23
C ASN A 39 0.92 -0.20 7.05
N LEU A 40 0.54 0.22 5.83
CA LEU A 40 0.75 -0.54 4.60
C LEU A 40 2.23 -0.88 4.38
N ARG A 41 3.15 0.07 4.62
CA ARG A 41 4.60 -0.19 4.53
C ARG A 41 5.05 -1.22 5.56
N GLY A 42 4.56 -1.13 6.80
CA GLY A 42 4.84 -2.11 7.85
C GLY A 42 4.39 -3.52 7.46
N ASP A 43 3.16 -3.65 7.00
CA ASP A 43 2.59 -4.93 6.56
C ASP A 43 3.36 -5.53 5.39
N LEU A 44 3.74 -4.71 4.40
CA LEU A 44 4.57 -5.16 3.27
C LEU A 44 5.93 -5.71 3.74
N LEU A 45 6.62 -5.02 4.64
CA LEU A 45 7.91 -5.48 5.18
C LEU A 45 7.78 -6.79 5.96
N LEU A 46 6.69 -6.93 6.75
CA LEU A 46 6.39 -8.17 7.47
C LEU A 46 6.10 -9.33 6.52
N MET A 47 5.33 -9.08 5.45
CA MET A 47 5.04 -10.07 4.42
C MET A 47 6.30 -10.47 3.66
N GLU A 48 7.13 -9.52 3.23
CA GLU A 48 8.40 -9.77 2.55
C GLU A 48 9.31 -10.66 3.40
N THR A 49 9.49 -10.30 4.67
CA THR A 49 10.31 -11.08 5.61
C THR A 49 9.76 -12.50 5.78
N ARG A 50 8.44 -12.64 5.91
CA ARG A 50 7.79 -13.94 6.07
C ARG A 50 7.96 -14.81 4.82
N MET A 51 7.79 -14.23 3.63
CA MET A 51 7.98 -14.93 2.36
C MET A 51 9.43 -15.38 2.19
N LEU A 52 10.41 -14.52 2.48
CA LEU A 52 11.83 -14.87 2.42
C LEU A 52 12.17 -16.03 3.36
N LYS A 53 11.68 -16.01 4.61
CA LYS A 53 11.90 -17.11 5.56
C LYS A 53 11.37 -18.44 5.04
N TRP A 54 10.15 -18.46 4.53
CA TRP A 54 9.56 -19.70 3.98
C TRP A 54 10.23 -20.14 2.68
N PHE A 55 10.61 -19.20 1.82
CA PHE A 55 11.33 -19.49 0.58
C PHE A 55 12.70 -20.13 0.87
N VAL A 56 13.47 -19.58 1.81
CA VAL A 56 14.75 -20.17 2.20
C VAL A 56 14.55 -21.54 2.84
N GLY A 57 13.55 -21.69 3.70
CA GLY A 57 13.22 -22.98 4.33
C GLY A 57 12.90 -24.08 3.32
N THR A 58 12.07 -23.78 2.32
CA THR A 58 11.72 -24.74 1.27
C THR A 58 12.89 -25.01 0.33
N ALA A 59 13.70 -24.01 -0.02
CA ALA A 59 14.89 -24.19 -0.85
C ALA A 59 15.88 -25.16 -0.17
N ILE A 60 16.14 -24.99 1.12
CA ILE A 60 17.01 -25.90 1.89
C ILE A 60 16.43 -27.31 1.93
N ALA A 61 15.13 -27.44 2.20
CA ALA A 61 14.46 -28.75 2.24
C ALA A 61 14.57 -29.47 0.88
N LEU A 62 14.36 -28.77 -0.23
CA LEU A 62 14.50 -29.31 -1.58
C LEU A 62 15.96 -29.69 -1.90
N SER A 63 16.94 -28.87 -1.52
CA SER A 63 18.34 -29.23 -1.70
C SER A 63 18.70 -30.49 -0.90
N ALA A 64 18.23 -30.60 0.34
CA ALA A 64 18.49 -31.76 1.19
C ALA A 64 17.88 -33.04 0.61
N THR A 65 16.66 -33.00 0.08
CA THR A 65 16.04 -34.18 -0.56
C THR A 65 16.79 -34.62 -1.80
N VAL A 66 17.25 -33.67 -2.62
CA VAL A 66 18.10 -34.00 -3.78
C VAL A 66 19.41 -34.64 -3.33
N SER A 67 20.07 -34.09 -2.31
CA SER A 67 21.32 -34.66 -1.78
C SER A 67 21.15 -36.08 -1.23
N THR A 68 20.06 -36.37 -0.52
CA THR A 68 19.82 -37.72 0.02
C THR A 68 19.57 -38.75 -1.07
N ILE A 69 18.84 -38.37 -2.13
CA ILE A 69 18.60 -39.24 -3.29
C ILE A 69 19.92 -39.59 -3.99
N VAL A 70 20.75 -38.57 -4.27
CA VAL A 70 22.05 -38.78 -4.93
C VAL A 70 22.95 -39.68 -4.08
N PHE A 71 23.06 -39.43 -2.77
CA PHE A 71 23.84 -40.26 -1.86
C PHE A 71 23.36 -41.70 -1.83
N ALA A 72 22.04 -41.93 -1.77
CA ALA A 72 21.46 -43.27 -1.80
C ALA A 72 21.81 -44.00 -3.10
N ILE A 73 21.66 -43.34 -4.26
CA ILE A 73 22.02 -43.90 -5.57
C ILE A 73 23.50 -44.29 -5.60
N THR A 74 24.41 -43.39 -5.17
CA THR A 74 25.85 -43.67 -5.16
C THR A 74 26.20 -44.87 -4.28
N LYS A 75 25.54 -45.02 -3.12
CA LYS A 75 25.78 -46.16 -2.21
C LYS A 75 25.27 -47.50 -2.74
N PHE A 76 24.26 -47.52 -3.61
CA PHE A 76 23.73 -48.76 -4.18
C PHE A 76 24.39 -49.16 -5.51
N ILE A 77 25.01 -48.21 -6.22
CA ILE A 77 25.71 -48.47 -7.48
C ILE A 77 27.16 -48.90 -7.24
N HIS A 78 27.78 -48.51 -6.12
CA HIS A 78 29.15 -48.86 -5.75
C HIS A 78 29.22 -49.96 -4.69
#